data_AF-A0AAV9N2C5-F1
#
_entry.id   AF-A0AAV9N2C5-F1
#
_cell.length_a   1.000
_cell.length_b   1.000
_cell.length_c   1.000
_cell.angle_alpha   90.00
_cell.angle_beta   90.00
_cell.angle_gamma   90.00
#
_symmetry.space_group_name_H-M   'P 1'
#
loop_
_entity.id
_entity.type
_entity.pdbx_description
1 polymer ?
#
loop_
_entity_poly.entity_id
_entity_poly.type
_entity_poly.pdbx_seq_one_letter_code
_entity_poly.pdbx_strand_id
1 'polypeptide(L)'
;MSKVLLYLLASLLTQWVLAQDQATTLCGQSDFYNSTLVPYSFNNNAWGDNGQGYSCLRIYDDDTAFSVTYQWTGDASTVKGFPYVKADPSRLPVQLWNVSSLEFSAQWRTYVKDTENWSDEEQAIAMDNTGLRVNTAVDMFLSDNAENSTGLGPPIEIMIWQWFTPTVLPLGHAESTPEKDTVEVAGTNYSLYHGWNAQGQHVFSWLPHKNLTSVDTDYSPLLRYIYEQGLLSGALYMGQLEFGTEIMHAGEETHFEAWNYTLRITRDGDPDALPRPTTTTTSSSTTATRTSTSRTSTTTTMSTTDSATTPTMTDASGATSTANTASSVSPFAIGYSSTGFTFIALLLGIFLLTTSYTLMDNAS
;
A
#
# COMPACT_ATOMS: atom_id res chain seq x y z
N MET A 1 22.50 -33.02 58.09
CA MET A 1 21.49 -32.18 57.43
C MET A 1 20.36 -33.08 56.97
N SER A 2 19.15 -32.83 57.50
CA SER A 2 18.02 -33.76 57.49
C SER A 2 17.33 -33.84 56.12
N LYS A 3 16.92 -35.06 55.74
CA LYS A 3 16.17 -35.38 54.50
C LYS A 3 14.86 -34.59 54.34
N VAL A 4 14.42 -33.89 55.38
CA VAL A 4 13.27 -32.98 55.37
C VAL A 4 13.50 -31.73 54.53
N LEU A 5 14.75 -31.26 54.38
CA LEU A 5 15.06 -30.08 53.55
C LEU A 5 15.04 -30.39 52.04
N LEU A 6 15.23 -31.66 51.66
CA LEU A 6 15.19 -32.07 50.25
C LEU A 6 13.75 -32.13 49.69
N TYR A 7 12.76 -32.42 50.55
CA TYR A 7 11.36 -32.47 50.13
C TYR A 7 10.69 -31.09 50.07
N LEU A 8 11.18 -30.10 50.82
CA LEU A 8 10.70 -28.72 50.78
C LEU A 8 11.26 -27.90 49.60
N LEU A 9 12.40 -28.31 49.00
CA LEU A 9 12.89 -27.71 47.76
C LEU A 9 12.23 -28.29 46.49
N ALA A 10 11.63 -29.49 46.59
CA ALA A 10 10.96 -30.13 45.45
C ALA A 10 9.53 -29.59 45.20
N SER A 11 8.96 -28.86 46.16
CA SER A 11 7.62 -28.26 46.05
C SER A 11 7.61 -26.80 45.55
N LEU A 12 8.76 -26.25 45.16
CA LEU A 12 8.92 -24.85 44.71
C LEU A 12 9.34 -24.72 43.24
N LEU A 13 9.33 -25.80 42.46
CA LEU A 13 9.94 -25.83 41.11
C LEU A 13 9.02 -26.23 39.95
N THR A 14 7.69 -26.21 40.12
CA THR A 14 6.76 -26.45 39.00
C THR A 14 5.52 -25.57 39.07
N GLN A 15 5.74 -24.26 39.08
CA GLN A 15 4.80 -23.33 38.46
C GLN A 15 5.52 -22.65 37.30
N TRP A 16 5.85 -23.46 36.29
CA TRP A 16 5.91 -22.94 34.94
C TRP A 16 4.46 -22.59 34.60
N VAL A 17 4.08 -21.34 34.87
CA VAL A 17 3.00 -20.72 34.11
C VAL A 17 3.49 -20.79 32.68
N LEU A 18 2.93 -21.73 31.90
CA LEU A 18 2.95 -21.60 30.46
C LEU A 18 2.29 -20.25 30.20
N ALA A 19 3.08 -19.24 29.88
CA ALA A 19 2.57 -18.04 29.26
C ALA A 19 1.84 -18.54 28.02
N GLN A 20 0.51 -18.57 28.11
CA GLN A 20 -0.34 -18.91 26.99
C GLN A 20 -0.16 -17.74 26.04
N ASP A 21 0.66 -17.93 25.02
CA ASP A 21 0.83 -17.02 23.89
C ASP A 21 -0.57 -16.58 23.45
N GLN A 22 -0.94 -15.33 23.77
CA GLN A 22 -2.29 -14.81 23.57
C GLN A 22 -2.43 -14.45 22.10
N ALA A 23 -2.55 -15.46 21.25
CA ALA A 23 -2.80 -15.24 19.85
C ALA A 23 -4.26 -14.78 19.64
N THR A 24 -4.44 -13.65 18.95
CA THR A 24 -5.75 -13.17 18.51
C THR A 24 -6.00 -13.69 17.09
N THR A 25 -7.22 -14.18 16.80
CA THR A 25 -7.57 -14.68 15.46
C THR A 25 -8.82 -13.97 14.95
N LEU A 26 -8.74 -13.47 13.72
CA LEU A 26 -9.75 -12.67 13.01
C LEU A 26 -10.11 -13.41 11.72
N CYS A 27 -11.30 -14.00 11.65
CA CYS A 27 -11.74 -14.80 10.48
C CYS A 27 -12.99 -14.23 9.80
N GLY A 28 -13.75 -13.39 10.49
CA GLY A 28 -14.86 -12.66 9.91
C GLY A 28 -14.39 -11.65 8.87
N GLN A 29 -15.29 -11.31 7.95
CA GLN A 29 -15.00 -10.47 6.79
C GLN A 29 -14.34 -9.13 7.15
N SER A 30 -14.79 -8.52 8.25
CA SER A 30 -14.31 -7.22 8.74
C SER A 30 -13.85 -7.32 10.20
N ASP A 31 -13.52 -8.52 10.67
CA ASP A 31 -12.98 -8.70 12.02
C ASP A 31 -11.73 -7.83 12.17
N PHE A 32 -11.70 -7.07 13.25
CA PHE A 32 -10.64 -6.11 13.53
C PHE A 32 -10.11 -6.29 14.95
N TYR A 33 -8.85 -5.90 15.15
CA TYR A 33 -8.21 -5.82 16.46
C TYR A 33 -7.36 -4.55 16.54
N ASN A 34 -7.52 -3.76 17.61
CA ASN A 34 -6.60 -2.67 17.94
C ASN A 34 -5.63 -3.17 19.02
N SER A 35 -4.34 -3.21 18.70
CA SER A 35 -3.34 -3.60 19.68
C SER A 35 -3.20 -2.56 20.80
N THR A 36 -2.89 -3.04 21.99
CA THR A 36 -2.46 -2.22 23.12
C THR A 36 -0.96 -2.31 23.37
N LEU A 37 -0.25 -3.15 22.63
CA LEU A 37 1.18 -3.45 22.77
C LEU A 37 2.02 -2.73 21.69
N VAL A 38 1.48 -2.63 20.48
CA VAL A 38 2.10 -1.96 19.33
C VAL A 38 1.15 -0.89 18.76
N PRO A 39 1.65 0.16 18.09
CA PRO A 39 0.83 1.23 17.54
C PRO A 39 0.17 0.81 16.22
N TYR A 40 -0.51 -0.33 16.23
CA TYR A 40 -1.12 -0.92 15.05
C TYR A 40 -2.53 -1.45 15.32
N SER A 41 -3.34 -1.42 14.28
CA SER A 41 -4.58 -2.20 14.20
C SER A 41 -4.46 -3.24 13.10
N PHE A 42 -5.26 -4.30 13.20
CA PHE A 42 -5.26 -5.43 12.28
C PHE A 42 -6.67 -5.65 11.78
N ASN A 43 -6.79 -6.07 10.53
CA ASN A 43 -8.09 -6.38 9.93
C ASN A 43 -7.94 -7.57 8.98
N ASN A 44 -8.84 -8.54 9.07
CA ASN A 44 -8.88 -9.66 8.12
C ASN A 44 -9.31 -9.21 6.72
N ASN A 45 -10.13 -8.16 6.63
CA ASN A 45 -10.44 -7.40 5.43
C ASN A 45 -10.70 -8.24 4.17
N ALA A 46 -11.58 -9.24 4.29
CA ALA A 46 -12.05 -10.05 3.17
C ALA A 46 -13.16 -9.33 2.38
N TRP A 47 -12.92 -8.07 2.00
CA TRP A 47 -13.93 -7.18 1.41
C TRP A 47 -14.53 -7.70 0.09
N GLY A 48 -13.77 -8.50 -0.66
CA GLY A 48 -14.18 -9.13 -1.91
C GLY A 48 -14.70 -10.56 -1.74
N ASP A 49 -14.99 -10.99 -0.51
CA ASP A 49 -15.59 -12.29 -0.22
C ASP A 49 -16.93 -12.46 -0.95
N ASN A 50 -17.00 -13.48 -1.80
CA ASN A 50 -18.17 -13.88 -2.57
C ASN A 50 -18.67 -15.30 -2.18
N GLY A 51 -18.19 -15.85 -1.06
CA GLY A 51 -18.51 -17.17 -0.55
C GLY A 51 -17.70 -18.32 -1.15
N GLN A 52 -16.63 -18.05 -1.91
CA GLN A 52 -15.81 -19.07 -2.59
C GLN A 52 -14.44 -19.31 -1.92
N GLY A 53 -14.34 -19.07 -0.61
CA GLY A 53 -13.10 -19.25 0.14
C GLY A 53 -13.16 -18.68 1.55
N TYR A 54 -11.98 -18.44 2.12
CA TYR A 54 -11.80 -17.80 3.41
C TYR A 54 -10.41 -17.17 3.54
N SER A 55 -10.29 -16.24 4.48
CA SER A 55 -9.02 -15.83 5.08
C SER A 55 -9.20 -15.70 6.59
N CYS A 56 -8.15 -16.02 7.33
CA CYS A 56 -8.06 -15.81 8.77
C CYS A 56 -6.72 -15.16 9.08
N LEU A 57 -6.76 -13.96 9.65
CA LEU A 57 -5.59 -13.26 10.18
C LEU A 57 -5.37 -13.69 11.64
N ARG A 58 -4.15 -14.11 11.97
CA ARG A 58 -3.72 -14.43 13.33
C ARG A 58 -2.59 -13.50 13.76
N ILE A 59 -2.71 -12.96 14.96
CA ILE A 59 -1.76 -12.03 15.59
C ILE A 59 -1.08 -12.77 16.74
N TYR A 60 0.24 -12.67 16.86
CA TYR A 60 1.03 -13.38 17.86
C TYR A 60 2.35 -12.64 18.16
N ASP A 61 3.16 -13.20 19.06
CA ASP A 61 4.44 -12.61 19.51
C ASP A 61 4.29 -11.17 20.02
N ASP A 62 3.43 -10.96 21.02
CA ASP A 62 3.13 -9.63 21.60
C ASP A 62 2.72 -8.60 20.53
N ASP A 63 1.92 -9.05 19.56
CA ASP A 63 1.45 -8.30 18.39
C ASP A 63 2.57 -7.83 17.43
N THR A 64 3.78 -8.35 17.54
CA THR A 64 4.91 -8.00 16.63
C THR A 64 5.02 -8.91 15.40
N ALA A 65 4.14 -9.91 15.31
CA ALA A 65 4.01 -10.79 14.16
C ALA A 65 2.54 -11.07 13.83
N PHE A 66 2.25 -11.31 12.56
CA PHE A 66 0.94 -11.78 12.13
C PHE A 66 1.07 -12.75 10.96
N SER A 67 0.08 -13.61 10.82
CA SER A 67 -0.06 -14.52 9.69
C SER A 67 -1.46 -14.48 9.14
N VAL A 68 -1.60 -14.91 7.89
CA VAL A 68 -2.87 -15.03 7.20
C VAL A 68 -2.89 -16.42 6.59
N THR A 69 -3.86 -17.23 7.01
CA THR A 69 -4.19 -18.49 6.33
C THR A 69 -5.37 -18.23 5.42
N TYR A 70 -5.26 -18.60 4.14
CA TYR A 70 -6.31 -18.33 3.16
C TYR A 70 -6.41 -19.41 2.09
N GLN A 71 -7.62 -19.56 1.57
CA GLN A 71 -7.90 -20.31 0.35
C GLN A 71 -9.05 -19.61 -0.36
N TRP A 72 -8.83 -19.15 -1.57
CA TRP A 72 -9.85 -18.44 -2.35
C TRP A 72 -9.91 -19.01 -3.76
N THR A 73 -11.03 -19.62 -4.08
CA THR A 73 -11.28 -20.20 -5.40
C THR A 73 -12.23 -19.33 -6.22
N GLY A 74 -12.44 -19.68 -7.48
CA GLY A 74 -13.36 -18.97 -8.36
C GLY A 74 -12.66 -17.96 -9.27
N ASP A 75 -13.28 -16.80 -9.49
CA ASP A 75 -12.76 -15.80 -10.42
C ASP A 75 -11.44 -15.20 -9.93
N ALA A 76 -10.35 -15.52 -10.62
CA ALA A 76 -9.00 -15.08 -10.29
C ALA A 76 -8.66 -13.67 -10.82
N SER A 77 -9.63 -12.91 -11.34
CA SER A 77 -9.45 -11.53 -11.84
C SER A 77 -9.81 -10.45 -10.83
N THR A 78 -10.38 -10.82 -9.68
CA THR A 78 -10.82 -9.89 -8.63
C THR A 78 -10.13 -10.20 -7.32
N VAL A 79 -9.77 -9.15 -6.57
CA VAL A 79 -9.26 -9.28 -5.20
C VAL A 79 -10.39 -9.75 -4.28
N LYS A 80 -10.07 -10.67 -3.38
CA LYS A 80 -10.97 -11.26 -2.37
C LYS A 80 -10.79 -10.62 -1.00
N GLY A 81 -9.58 -10.16 -0.71
CA GLY A 81 -9.29 -9.43 0.51
C GLY A 81 -7.88 -8.88 0.53
N PHE A 82 -7.66 -7.97 1.47
CA PHE A 82 -6.36 -7.43 1.81
C PHE A 82 -6.17 -7.48 3.34
N PRO A 83 -5.95 -8.66 3.94
CA PRO A 83 -5.68 -8.73 5.37
C PRO A 83 -4.39 -7.95 5.68
N TYR A 84 -4.45 -7.05 6.65
CA TYR A 84 -3.40 -6.07 6.89
C TYR A 84 -3.15 -5.77 8.36
N VAL A 85 -1.99 -5.17 8.59
CA VAL A 85 -1.69 -4.31 9.74
C VAL A 85 -1.69 -2.84 9.31
N LYS A 86 -2.24 -1.95 10.14
CA LYS A 86 -2.43 -0.52 9.85
C LYS A 86 -1.79 0.33 10.93
N ALA A 87 -0.97 1.29 10.51
CA ALA A 87 -0.35 2.25 11.42
C ALA A 87 -1.40 3.08 12.18
N ASP A 88 -1.20 3.24 13.49
CA ASP A 88 -2.01 4.14 14.32
C ASP A 88 -1.99 5.57 13.74
N PRO A 89 -3.15 6.26 13.70
CA PRO A 89 -3.28 7.59 13.12
C PRO A 89 -2.49 8.70 13.83
N SER A 90 -1.73 8.47 14.89
CA SER A 90 -1.02 9.53 15.63
C SER A 90 -0.19 10.52 14.75
N ARG A 91 0.25 10.09 13.56
CA ARG A 91 0.95 10.93 12.56
C ARG A 91 0.19 11.15 11.24
N LEU A 92 -1.04 10.66 11.14
CA LEU A 92 -1.94 10.78 10.00
C LEU A 92 -3.18 11.63 10.38
N PRO A 93 -3.83 12.29 9.42
CA PRO A 93 -3.43 12.43 8.04
C PRO A 93 -2.27 13.43 7.84
N VAL A 94 -1.50 13.24 6.78
CA VAL A 94 -0.37 14.11 6.40
C VAL A 94 -0.47 14.49 4.93
N GLN A 95 -0.10 15.71 4.56
CA GLN A 95 0.00 16.06 3.15
C GLN A 95 1.24 15.42 2.51
N LEU A 96 1.12 14.90 1.29
CA LEU A 96 2.21 14.20 0.58
C LEU A 96 3.53 14.96 0.56
N TRP A 97 3.50 16.26 0.25
CA TRP A 97 4.68 17.11 0.20
C TRP A 97 5.39 17.35 1.55
N ASN A 98 4.74 16.98 2.66
CA ASN A 98 5.21 17.18 4.02
C ASN A 98 5.73 15.87 4.63
N VAL A 99 5.71 14.76 3.88
CA VAL A 99 6.30 13.48 4.29
C VAL A 99 7.81 13.57 4.10
N SER A 100 8.56 13.48 5.20
CA SER A 100 10.02 13.50 5.20
C SER A 100 10.63 12.11 5.12
N SER A 101 9.98 11.11 5.73
CA SER A 101 10.28 9.68 5.58
C SER A 101 9.02 8.80 5.58
N LEU A 102 9.10 7.69 4.86
CA LEU A 102 8.21 6.54 4.93
C LEU A 102 9.09 5.33 5.24
N GLU A 103 9.33 5.09 6.52
CA GLU A 103 10.16 3.97 6.97
C GLU A 103 9.30 2.70 7.01
N PHE A 104 9.73 1.72 6.24
CA PHE A 104 9.14 0.41 6.23
C PHE A 104 10.22 -0.66 6.41
N SER A 105 10.07 -1.43 7.48
CA SER A 105 10.81 -2.67 7.70
C SER A 105 9.82 -3.80 7.89
N ALA A 106 10.15 -4.98 7.39
CA ALA A 106 9.41 -6.22 7.66
C ALA A 106 10.21 -7.39 7.09
N GLN A 107 9.94 -8.57 7.62
CA GLN A 107 10.27 -9.85 7.00
C GLN A 107 8.97 -10.60 6.76
N TRP A 108 8.86 -11.30 5.64
CA TRP A 108 7.70 -12.11 5.34
C TRP A 108 8.05 -13.32 4.50
N ARG A 109 7.13 -14.27 4.47
CA ARG A 109 7.13 -15.39 3.53
C ARG A 109 5.71 -15.76 3.16
N THR A 110 5.58 -16.33 1.97
CA THR A 110 4.34 -16.93 1.47
C THR A 110 4.64 -18.37 1.10
N TYR A 111 3.77 -19.30 1.49
CA TYR A 111 3.93 -20.71 1.17
C TYR A 111 2.60 -21.43 1.04
N VAL A 112 2.54 -22.44 0.18
CA VAL A 112 1.40 -23.36 0.08
C VAL A 112 1.46 -24.31 1.28
N LYS A 113 0.30 -24.72 1.81
CA LYS A 113 0.21 -25.65 2.93
C LYS A 113 1.09 -26.90 2.71
N ASP A 114 1.76 -27.36 3.78
CA ASP A 114 2.62 -28.54 3.79
C ASP A 114 3.93 -28.38 2.98
N THR A 115 4.26 -27.14 2.56
CA THR A 115 5.49 -26.81 1.82
C THR A 115 6.40 -25.82 2.57
N GLU A 116 6.23 -25.67 3.89
CA GLU A 116 6.88 -24.65 4.74
C GLU A 116 8.41 -24.62 4.64
N ASN A 117 9.02 -25.78 4.37
CA ASN A 117 10.47 -26.00 4.36
C ASN A 117 11.04 -26.24 2.96
N TRP A 118 10.24 -26.02 1.92
CA TRP A 118 10.68 -26.17 0.52
C TRP A 118 11.60 -25.02 0.12
N SER A 119 12.44 -25.26 -0.89
CA SER A 119 13.26 -24.21 -1.51
C SER A 119 12.41 -23.19 -2.26
N ASP A 120 12.96 -22.00 -2.55
CA ASP A 120 12.25 -20.94 -3.29
C ASP A 120 11.77 -21.43 -4.66
N GLU A 121 12.55 -22.28 -5.35
CA GLU A 121 12.15 -22.87 -6.64
C GLU A 121 10.98 -23.85 -6.50
N GLU A 122 11.01 -24.72 -5.49
CA GLU A 122 9.91 -25.65 -5.19
C GLU A 122 8.64 -24.89 -4.79
N GLN A 123 8.78 -23.80 -4.05
CA GLN A 123 7.69 -22.90 -3.70
C GLN A 123 7.08 -22.24 -4.92
N ALA A 124 7.90 -21.72 -5.83
CA ALA A 124 7.41 -21.14 -7.07
C ALA A 124 6.59 -22.16 -7.89
N ILE A 125 7.03 -23.42 -7.93
CA ILE A 125 6.29 -24.51 -8.58
C ILE A 125 4.96 -24.79 -7.86
N ALA A 126 4.95 -24.85 -6.53
CA ALA A 126 3.72 -25.05 -5.75
C ALA A 126 2.70 -23.92 -5.99
N MET A 127 3.17 -22.67 -5.98
CA MET A 127 2.36 -21.48 -6.24
C MET A 127 1.77 -21.49 -7.66
N ASP A 128 2.55 -21.89 -8.67
CA ASP A 128 2.06 -22.01 -10.05
C ASP A 128 1.00 -23.13 -10.17
N ASN A 129 1.27 -24.30 -9.58
CA ASN A 129 0.34 -25.44 -9.60
C ASN A 129 -1.01 -25.15 -8.94
N THR A 130 -1.00 -24.31 -7.90
CA THR A 130 -2.22 -23.88 -7.19
C THR A 130 -2.87 -22.65 -7.83
N GLY A 131 -2.26 -22.09 -8.88
CA GLY A 131 -2.68 -20.86 -9.52
C GLY A 131 -2.70 -19.68 -8.56
N LEU A 132 -1.79 -19.63 -7.59
CA LEU A 132 -1.72 -18.56 -6.60
C LEU A 132 -1.60 -17.20 -7.32
N ARG A 133 -2.45 -16.26 -6.90
CA ARG A 133 -2.47 -14.88 -7.36
C ARG A 133 -2.59 -13.96 -6.16
N VAL A 134 -1.45 -13.39 -5.79
CA VAL A 134 -1.35 -12.58 -4.59
C VAL A 134 -0.20 -11.57 -4.72
N ASN A 135 -0.27 -10.49 -3.95
CA ASN A 135 0.87 -9.60 -3.71
C ASN A 135 1.08 -9.40 -2.19
N THR A 136 2.19 -8.74 -1.86
CA THR A 136 2.47 -8.19 -0.54
C THR A 136 2.81 -6.73 -0.75
N ALA A 137 2.08 -5.82 -0.08
CA ALA A 137 2.14 -4.40 -0.38
C ALA A 137 2.04 -3.54 0.87
N VAL A 138 2.72 -2.39 0.83
CA VAL A 138 2.35 -1.22 1.61
C VAL A 138 1.28 -0.47 0.83
N ASP A 139 0.15 -0.16 1.45
CA ASP A 139 -1.00 0.47 0.82
C ASP A 139 -1.35 1.78 1.55
N MET A 140 -1.60 2.83 0.78
CA MET A 140 -1.78 4.19 1.26
C MET A 140 -2.95 4.84 0.56
N PHE A 141 -3.89 5.38 1.34
CA PHE A 141 -5.08 6.02 0.80
C PHE A 141 -5.07 7.53 1.01
N LEU A 142 -5.49 8.26 -0.03
CA LEU A 142 -5.38 9.70 -0.11
C LEU A 142 -6.66 10.39 -0.56
N SER A 143 -6.86 11.62 -0.07
CA SER A 143 -7.92 12.52 -0.52
C SER A 143 -7.43 13.97 -0.54
N ASP A 144 -8.19 14.85 -1.18
CA ASP A 144 -8.02 16.31 -1.14
C ASP A 144 -8.25 16.95 0.23
N ASN A 145 -8.79 16.21 1.20
CA ASN A 145 -9.00 16.67 2.56
C ASN A 145 -8.67 15.59 3.59
N ALA A 146 -8.25 16.06 4.77
CA ALA A 146 -7.81 15.24 5.89
C ALA A 146 -8.86 14.21 6.33
N GLU A 147 -10.12 14.61 6.48
CA GLU A 147 -11.20 13.75 6.98
C GLU A 147 -11.47 12.58 6.02
N ASN A 148 -11.72 12.87 4.74
CA ASN A 148 -12.00 11.84 3.74
C ASN A 148 -10.83 10.89 3.52
N SER A 149 -9.58 11.34 3.70
CA SER A 149 -8.40 10.47 3.57
C SER A 149 -8.37 9.33 4.60
N THR A 150 -9.05 9.49 5.73
CA THR A 150 -9.14 8.49 6.80
C THR A 150 -10.39 7.60 6.72
N GLY A 151 -11.34 7.96 5.83
CA GLY A 151 -12.63 7.28 5.70
C GLY A 151 -12.61 6.09 4.75
N LEU A 152 -13.81 5.56 4.46
CA LEU A 152 -13.99 4.48 3.49
C LEU A 152 -13.94 5.03 2.05
N GLY A 153 -13.20 4.33 1.18
CA GLY A 153 -13.08 4.65 -0.24
C GLY A 153 -12.45 6.00 -0.58
N PRO A 154 -11.25 6.37 -0.06
CA PRO A 154 -10.55 7.55 -0.55
C PRO A 154 -10.27 7.43 -2.06
N PRO A 155 -10.36 8.54 -2.83
CA PRO A 155 -10.37 8.50 -4.29
C PRO A 155 -9.02 8.12 -4.92
N ILE A 156 -7.95 8.09 -4.13
CA ILE A 156 -6.58 7.84 -4.61
C ILE A 156 -5.93 6.81 -3.69
N GLU A 157 -5.18 5.91 -4.32
CA GLU A 157 -4.43 4.84 -3.67
C GLU A 157 -2.99 4.85 -4.21
N ILE A 158 -2.02 4.69 -3.31
CA ILE A 158 -0.62 4.47 -3.66
C ILE A 158 -0.17 3.18 -2.98
N MET A 159 0.14 2.18 -3.79
CA MET A 159 0.70 0.93 -3.34
C MET A 159 2.20 0.86 -3.63
N ILE A 160 2.94 0.24 -2.72
CA ILE A 160 4.32 -0.19 -2.96
C ILE A 160 4.34 -1.69 -2.75
N TRP A 161 4.31 -2.43 -3.86
CA TRP A 161 4.42 -3.88 -3.83
C TRP A 161 5.85 -4.26 -3.47
N GLN A 162 6.01 -5.29 -2.67
CA GLN A 162 7.32 -5.78 -2.24
C GLN A 162 7.56 -7.20 -2.78
N TRP A 163 6.48 -7.93 -2.97
CA TRP A 163 6.47 -9.28 -3.49
C TRP A 163 5.16 -9.53 -4.23
N PHE A 164 5.18 -10.29 -5.32
CA PHE A 164 3.99 -10.70 -6.04
C PHE A 164 4.24 -11.97 -6.85
N THR A 165 3.19 -12.76 -7.09
CA THR A 165 3.24 -13.86 -8.06
C THR A 165 3.25 -13.30 -9.48
N PRO A 166 4.04 -13.83 -10.43
CA PRO A 166 4.17 -13.28 -11.80
C PRO A 166 2.87 -13.20 -12.61
N THR A 167 1.83 -13.89 -12.17
CA THR A 167 0.48 -13.94 -12.78
C THR A 167 -0.40 -12.75 -12.41
N VAL A 168 0.02 -11.94 -11.42
CA VAL A 168 -0.68 -10.73 -10.99
C VAL A 168 -0.07 -9.52 -11.67
N LEU A 169 -0.94 -8.65 -12.20
CA LEU A 169 -0.55 -7.40 -12.84
C LEU A 169 -1.16 -6.22 -12.07
N PRO A 170 -0.44 -5.10 -11.92
CA PRO A 170 -1.00 -3.89 -11.31
C PRO A 170 -2.01 -3.23 -12.24
N LEU A 171 -2.84 -2.35 -11.68
CA LEU A 171 -3.72 -1.50 -12.47
C LEU A 171 -2.89 -0.58 -13.38
N GLY A 172 -3.37 -0.39 -14.62
CA GLY A 172 -2.66 0.42 -15.61
C GLY A 172 -1.42 -0.25 -16.22
N HIS A 173 -1.23 -1.56 -16.03
CA HIS A 173 -0.08 -2.29 -16.57
C HIS A 173 0.12 -2.10 -18.08
N ALA A 174 -0.95 -2.06 -18.86
CA ALA A 174 -0.86 -1.94 -20.32
C ALA A 174 -0.60 -0.49 -20.80
N GLU A 175 -0.97 0.50 -20.00
CA GLU A 175 -0.95 1.91 -20.35
C GLU A 175 0.28 2.65 -19.78
N SER A 176 0.89 2.12 -18.73
CA SER A 176 2.02 2.74 -18.04
C SER A 176 3.32 2.61 -18.84
N THR A 177 4.28 3.50 -18.57
CA THR A 177 5.63 3.47 -19.16
C THR A 177 6.69 3.18 -18.10
N PRO A 178 6.74 1.95 -17.56
CA PRO A 178 7.55 1.63 -16.38
C PRO A 178 9.05 1.91 -16.55
N GLU A 179 9.56 1.92 -17.79
CA GLU A 179 10.97 2.24 -18.07
C GLU A 179 11.31 3.73 -17.91
N LYS A 180 10.31 4.62 -17.95
CA LYS A 180 10.48 6.06 -17.73
C LYS A 180 10.31 6.42 -16.26
N ASP A 181 9.40 5.72 -15.60
CA ASP A 181 8.98 6.02 -14.24
C ASP A 181 9.63 5.03 -13.26
N THR A 182 10.97 5.09 -13.17
CA THR A 182 11.78 4.21 -12.32
C THR A 182 12.53 5.00 -11.23
N VAL A 183 12.49 4.49 -10.00
CA VAL A 183 13.22 5.04 -8.85
C VAL A 183 13.96 3.91 -8.13
N GLU A 184 15.23 4.14 -7.79
CA GLU A 184 16.00 3.19 -6.98
C GLU A 184 15.81 3.46 -5.48
N VAL A 185 15.47 2.43 -4.72
CA VAL A 185 15.40 2.45 -3.26
C VAL A 185 16.19 1.26 -2.72
N ALA A 186 17.18 1.53 -1.87
CA ALA A 186 18.04 0.51 -1.25
C ALA A 186 18.62 -0.53 -2.24
N GLY A 187 19.07 -0.09 -3.43
CA GLY A 187 19.63 -0.98 -4.45
C GLY A 187 18.60 -1.82 -5.21
N THR A 188 17.31 -1.51 -5.07
CA THR A 188 16.22 -2.12 -5.85
C THR A 188 15.52 -1.05 -6.67
N ASN A 189 15.45 -1.27 -7.98
CA ASN A 189 14.66 -0.41 -8.87
C ASN A 189 13.18 -0.75 -8.72
N TYR A 190 12.36 0.30 -8.60
CA TYR A 190 10.91 0.23 -8.62
C TYR A 190 10.40 0.96 -9.85
N SER A 191 9.48 0.33 -10.57
CA SER A 191 8.76 0.96 -11.69
C SER A 191 7.34 1.30 -11.27
N LEU A 192 6.88 2.49 -11.67
CA LEU A 192 5.53 2.95 -11.42
C LEU A 192 4.57 2.46 -12.51
N TYR A 193 3.42 1.97 -12.05
CA TYR A 193 2.24 1.71 -12.83
C TYR A 193 1.09 2.52 -12.26
N HIS A 194 0.18 3.00 -13.08
CA HIS A 194 -1.01 3.67 -12.56
C HIS A 194 -2.22 3.57 -13.49
N GLY A 195 -3.39 3.43 -12.89
CA GLY A 195 -4.64 3.23 -13.62
C GLY A 195 -5.87 3.36 -12.72
N TRP A 196 -7.05 3.16 -13.29
CA TRP A 196 -8.32 3.34 -12.58
C TRP A 196 -8.95 1.99 -12.26
N ASN A 197 -9.44 1.81 -11.03
CA ASN A 197 -10.25 0.64 -10.69
C ASN A 197 -11.72 0.83 -11.11
N ALA A 198 -12.52 -0.23 -10.98
CA ALA A 198 -13.92 -0.22 -11.40
C ALA A 198 -14.79 0.78 -10.61
N GLN A 199 -14.35 1.18 -9.41
CA GLN A 199 -15.00 2.14 -8.53
C GLN A 199 -14.59 3.60 -8.83
N GLY A 200 -13.70 3.82 -9.80
CA GLY A 200 -13.21 5.14 -10.17
C GLY A 200 -12.15 5.71 -9.24
N GLN A 201 -11.49 4.87 -8.44
CA GLN A 201 -10.30 5.24 -7.68
C GLN A 201 -9.08 5.23 -8.61
N HIS A 202 -8.19 6.22 -8.46
CA HIS A 202 -6.92 6.25 -9.20
C HIS A 202 -5.83 5.59 -8.36
N VAL A 203 -5.26 4.51 -8.87
CA VAL A 203 -4.30 3.66 -8.16
C VAL A 203 -2.92 3.81 -8.79
N PHE A 204 -1.91 4.02 -7.95
CA PHE A 204 -0.50 4.09 -8.31
C PHE A 204 0.24 2.93 -7.64
N SER A 205 0.83 2.02 -8.41
CA SER A 205 1.52 0.85 -7.88
C SER A 205 3.00 0.88 -8.26
N TRP A 206 3.86 0.97 -7.25
CA TRP A 206 5.30 0.77 -7.43
C TRP A 206 5.63 -0.72 -7.31
N LEU A 207 6.26 -1.27 -8.35
CA LEU A 207 6.66 -2.68 -8.38
C LEU A 207 8.19 -2.81 -8.45
N PRO A 208 8.81 -3.64 -7.61
CA PRO A 208 10.24 -3.86 -7.63
C PRO A 208 10.61 -4.76 -8.81
N HIS A 209 11.80 -4.55 -9.35
CA HIS A 209 12.32 -5.38 -10.45
C HIS A 209 12.69 -6.80 -9.99
N LYS A 210 12.70 -7.05 -8.68
CA LYS A 210 12.87 -8.36 -8.06
C LYS A 210 11.96 -8.47 -6.83
N ASN A 211 11.40 -9.65 -6.61
CA ASN A 211 10.65 -9.94 -5.40
C ASN A 211 11.56 -9.86 -4.16
N LEU A 212 11.04 -9.26 -3.09
CA LEU A 212 11.70 -9.13 -1.79
C LEU A 212 10.94 -9.97 -0.76
N THR A 213 11.64 -10.43 0.27
CA THR A 213 11.05 -11.12 1.44
C THR A 213 11.47 -10.48 2.76
N SER A 214 12.31 -9.43 2.67
CA SER A 214 12.81 -8.66 3.79
C SER A 214 13.20 -7.28 3.30
N VAL A 215 12.77 -6.25 4.03
CA VAL A 215 13.14 -4.85 3.78
C VAL A 215 13.38 -4.13 5.10
N ASP A 216 14.19 -3.08 5.03
CA ASP A 216 14.45 -2.14 6.12
C ASP A 216 14.98 -0.85 5.49
N THR A 217 14.07 0.03 5.05
CA THR A 217 14.46 1.25 4.32
C THR A 217 13.40 2.35 4.33
N ASP A 218 13.78 3.52 3.82
CA ASP A 218 12.89 4.66 3.59
C ASP A 218 12.40 4.68 2.13
N TYR A 219 11.08 4.55 1.96
CA TYR A 219 10.38 4.58 0.69
C TYR A 219 9.85 5.97 0.29
N SER A 220 10.14 7.01 1.08
CA SER A 220 9.75 8.39 0.74
C SER A 220 10.21 8.86 -0.65
N PRO A 221 11.32 8.38 -1.25
CA PRO A 221 11.67 8.74 -2.64
C PRO A 221 10.58 8.37 -3.66
N LEU A 222 9.84 7.28 -3.45
CA LEU A 222 8.75 6.86 -4.35
C LEU A 222 7.57 7.83 -4.28
N LEU A 223 7.20 8.27 -3.07
CA LEU A 223 6.14 9.27 -2.88
C LEU A 223 6.55 10.63 -3.45
N ARG A 224 7.81 11.02 -3.23
CA ARG A 224 8.38 12.26 -3.72
C ARG A 224 8.31 12.34 -5.24
N TYR A 225 8.69 11.26 -5.91
CA TYR A 225 8.65 11.18 -7.36
C TYR A 225 7.27 11.51 -7.92
N ILE A 226 6.21 10.93 -7.36
CA ILE A 226 4.83 11.11 -7.85
C ILE A 226 4.45 12.59 -7.92
N TYR A 227 4.67 13.37 -6.86
CA TYR A 227 4.28 14.78 -6.87
C TYR A 227 5.30 15.69 -7.58
N GLU A 228 6.59 15.33 -7.59
CA GLU A 228 7.61 16.11 -8.32
C GLU A 228 7.47 15.98 -9.85
N GLN A 229 6.99 14.84 -10.33
CA GLN A 229 6.61 14.66 -11.75
C GLN A 229 5.23 15.25 -12.09
N GLY A 230 4.50 15.76 -11.11
CA GLY A 230 3.16 16.31 -11.31
C GLY A 230 2.08 15.27 -11.62
N LEU A 231 2.31 14.00 -11.27
CA LEU A 231 1.33 12.92 -11.44
C LEU A 231 0.18 13.04 -10.42
N LEU A 232 0.49 13.48 -9.20
CA LEU A 232 -0.48 13.89 -8.18
C LEU A 232 -0.09 15.22 -7.54
N SER A 233 -1.07 15.92 -6.97
CA SER A 233 -0.81 17.09 -6.14
C SER A 233 -0.16 16.70 -4.82
N GLY A 234 0.99 17.31 -4.49
CA GLY A 234 1.62 17.15 -3.18
C GLY A 234 0.77 17.66 -2.00
N ALA A 235 -0.30 18.40 -2.27
CA ALA A 235 -1.23 18.90 -1.24
C ALA A 235 -2.27 17.87 -0.78
N LEU A 236 -2.38 16.71 -1.46
CA LEU A 236 -3.28 15.62 -1.05
C LEU A 236 -2.88 15.09 0.33
N TYR A 237 -3.88 14.77 1.13
CA TYR A 237 -3.72 14.17 2.44
C TYR A 237 -3.71 12.64 2.31
N MET A 238 -2.65 12.01 2.81
CA MET A 238 -2.59 10.58 3.10
C MET A 238 -3.13 10.35 4.51
N GLY A 239 -4.18 9.54 4.62
CA GLY A 239 -4.86 9.30 5.90
C GLY A 239 -4.77 7.87 6.40
N GLN A 240 -4.34 6.93 5.56
CA GLN A 240 -4.23 5.52 5.88
C GLN A 240 -2.90 4.99 5.37
N LEU A 241 -2.29 4.11 6.17
CA LEU A 241 -1.00 3.49 5.89
C LEU A 241 -1.06 2.06 6.41
N GLU A 242 -1.05 1.11 5.48
CA GLU A 242 -1.35 -0.30 5.71
C GLU A 242 -0.26 -1.17 5.12
N PHE A 243 -0.04 -2.35 5.69
CA PHE A 243 0.88 -3.37 5.18
C PHE A 243 0.18 -4.72 5.26
N GLY A 244 0.14 -5.44 4.15
CA GLY A 244 -0.61 -6.69 4.07
C GLY A 244 -0.39 -7.45 2.77
N THR A 245 -1.34 -8.32 2.46
CA THR A 245 -1.30 -9.16 1.27
C THR A 245 -2.63 -9.12 0.52
N GLU A 246 -2.64 -8.70 -0.75
CA GLU A 246 -3.88 -8.74 -1.55
C GLU A 246 -4.02 -10.10 -2.20
N ILE A 247 -5.13 -10.78 -1.91
CA ILE A 247 -5.35 -12.16 -2.33
C ILE A 247 -6.44 -12.18 -3.41
N MET A 248 -6.11 -12.66 -4.61
CA MET A 248 -7.08 -12.83 -5.69
C MET A 248 -7.53 -14.29 -5.85
N HIS A 249 -6.59 -15.21 -5.73
CA HIS A 249 -6.83 -16.65 -5.88
C HIS A 249 -5.77 -17.48 -5.18
N ALA A 250 -6.19 -18.58 -4.55
CA ALA A 250 -5.34 -19.64 -4.01
C ALA A 250 -6.12 -20.96 -4.12
N GLY A 251 -5.72 -21.82 -5.05
CA GLY A 251 -6.41 -23.10 -5.30
C GLY A 251 -6.31 -24.08 -4.13
N GLU A 252 -5.24 -23.96 -3.34
CA GLU A 252 -5.01 -24.68 -2.09
C GLU A 252 -4.76 -23.70 -0.95
N GLU A 253 -4.90 -24.19 0.28
CA GLU A 253 -4.59 -23.40 1.48
C GLU A 253 -3.16 -22.87 1.39
N THR A 254 -3.03 -21.57 1.57
CA THR A 254 -1.78 -20.83 1.47
C THR A 254 -1.64 -19.96 2.72
N HIS A 255 -0.41 -19.79 3.16
CA HIS A 255 -0.05 -19.00 4.32
C HIS A 255 0.82 -17.82 3.90
N PHE A 256 0.48 -16.64 4.41
CA PHE A 256 1.37 -15.49 4.47
C PHE A 256 1.76 -15.27 5.93
N GLU A 257 3.03 -15.03 6.21
CA GLU A 257 3.52 -14.71 7.55
C GLU A 257 4.41 -13.46 7.47
N ALA A 258 4.24 -12.54 8.42
CA ALA A 258 5.06 -11.35 8.54
C ALA A 258 5.46 -11.08 9.99
N TRP A 259 6.70 -10.65 10.19
CA TRP A 259 7.27 -10.37 11.51
C TRP A 259 8.31 -9.25 11.43
N ASN A 260 8.74 -8.74 12.58
CA ASN A 260 9.70 -7.64 12.70
C ASN A 260 9.29 -6.42 11.86
N TYR A 261 7.99 -6.14 11.76
CA TYR A 261 7.52 -5.07 10.90
C TYR A 261 7.50 -3.72 11.63
N THR A 262 7.92 -2.68 10.93
CA THR A 262 7.74 -1.28 11.31
C THR A 262 7.14 -0.55 10.13
N LEU A 263 6.08 0.21 10.37
CA LEU A 263 5.44 1.03 9.34
C LEU A 263 5.24 2.44 9.90
N ARG A 264 6.10 3.38 9.50
CA ARG A 264 6.16 4.71 10.09
C ARG A 264 6.30 5.81 9.04
N ILE A 265 5.49 6.85 9.21
CA ILE A 265 5.66 8.12 8.52
C ILE A 265 6.27 9.15 9.47
N THR A 266 7.17 9.98 8.93
CA THR A 266 7.68 11.17 9.61
C THR A 266 7.36 12.39 8.77
N ARG A 267 6.98 13.48 9.43
CA ARG A 267 6.67 14.75 8.79
C ARG A 267 7.86 15.68 8.87
N ASP A 268 7.97 16.61 7.93
CA ASP A 268 8.89 17.74 8.10
C ASP A 268 8.54 18.49 9.41
N GLY A 269 9.56 18.67 10.25
CA GLY A 269 9.42 19.35 11.55
C GLY A 269 9.03 18.45 12.74
N ASP A 270 8.75 17.16 12.53
CA ASP A 270 8.67 16.21 13.65
C ASP A 270 10.05 16.10 14.34
N PRO A 271 10.13 15.82 15.66
CA PRO A 271 11.40 15.74 16.40
C PRO A 271 12.36 14.67 15.86
N ASP A 272 11.81 13.64 15.21
CA ASP A 272 12.56 12.53 14.63
C ASP A 272 12.88 12.75 13.14
N ALA A 273 12.52 13.91 12.56
CA ALA A 273 12.79 14.20 11.15
C ALA A 273 14.29 14.35 10.90
N LEU A 274 14.80 13.63 9.89
CA LEU A 274 16.17 13.83 9.42
C LEU A 274 16.33 15.28 8.88
N PRO A 275 17.44 15.97 9.15
CA PRO A 275 17.68 17.29 8.59
C PRO A 275 17.66 17.24 7.07
N ARG A 276 16.77 18.00 6.42
CA ARG A 276 16.74 18.12 4.96
C ARG A 276 18.11 18.61 4.47
N PRO A 277 18.77 17.92 3.51
CA PRO A 277 20.03 18.41 2.97
C PRO A 277 19.80 19.75 2.26
N THR A 278 20.27 20.83 2.87
CA THR A 278 20.22 22.16 2.30
C THR A 278 21.15 22.19 1.09
N THR A 279 20.59 22.24 -0.12
CA THR A 279 21.33 22.63 -1.33
C THR A 279 21.73 24.08 -1.15
N THR A 280 22.90 24.29 -0.56
CA THR A 280 23.52 25.61 -0.47
C THR A 280 24.04 25.92 -1.85
N THR A 281 23.26 26.68 -2.64
CA THR A 281 23.79 27.39 -3.80
C THR A 281 24.82 28.39 -3.26
N THR A 282 26.08 27.98 -3.22
CA THR A 282 27.20 28.86 -2.92
C THR A 282 27.36 29.84 -4.07
N SER A 283 26.59 30.92 -4.03
CA SER A 283 26.87 32.14 -4.76
C SER A 283 28.19 32.68 -4.25
N SER A 284 29.28 32.27 -4.91
CA SER A 284 30.61 32.82 -4.68
C SER A 284 30.63 34.27 -5.18
N SER A 285 30.24 35.20 -4.29
CA SER A 285 30.51 36.61 -4.46
C SER A 285 32.03 36.81 -4.43
N THR A 286 32.64 36.81 -5.61
CA THR A 286 34.04 37.17 -5.76
C THR A 286 34.14 38.67 -5.54
N THR A 287 34.58 39.06 -4.34
CA THR A 287 34.95 40.44 -4.00
C THR A 287 36.14 40.85 -4.85
N ALA A 288 35.88 41.48 -5.99
CA ALA A 288 36.90 42.11 -6.82
C ALA A 288 37.27 43.47 -6.22
N THR A 289 38.47 43.53 -5.65
CA THR A 289 39.14 44.75 -5.17
C THR A 289 39.29 45.74 -6.34
N ARG A 290 38.62 46.89 -6.24
CA ARG A 290 38.74 48.02 -7.17
C ARG A 290 40.12 48.66 -7.03
N THR A 291 40.96 48.55 -8.05
CA THR A 291 42.05 49.49 -8.30
C THR A 291 41.64 50.41 -9.44
N SER A 292 41.65 51.71 -9.15
CA SER A 292 41.29 52.79 -10.07
C SER A 292 42.38 53.01 -11.12
N THR A 293 41.99 53.07 -12.39
CA THR A 293 42.74 53.81 -13.42
C THR A 293 41.75 54.38 -14.43
N SER A 294 41.85 55.69 -14.65
CA SER A 294 40.94 56.49 -15.48
C SER A 294 41.28 56.42 -16.97
N ARG A 295 40.32 56.93 -17.78
CA ARG A 295 40.43 57.40 -19.19
C ARG A 295 40.36 56.27 -20.25
N THR A 296 39.63 56.36 -21.36
CA THR A 296 39.03 57.49 -22.11
C THR A 296 37.83 57.00 -22.93
N SER A 297 36.91 57.93 -23.18
CA SER A 297 35.71 57.88 -24.01
C SER A 297 35.89 57.36 -25.44
N THR A 298 34.88 56.65 -25.96
CA THR A 298 34.37 56.87 -27.33
C THR A 298 32.92 56.40 -27.48
N THR A 299 32.14 57.27 -28.10
CA THR A 299 30.70 57.19 -28.38
C THR A 299 30.48 56.65 -29.80
N THR A 300 29.56 55.71 -30.01
CA THR A 300 28.83 55.45 -31.29
C THR A 300 27.61 54.56 -30.94
N THR A 301 26.38 55.05 -30.80
CA THR A 301 25.34 55.40 -31.81
C THR A 301 24.75 54.19 -32.57
N MET A 302 23.46 53.88 -32.28
CA MET A 302 22.32 53.45 -33.14
C MET A 302 22.52 52.33 -34.18
N SER A 303 21.57 51.47 -34.58
CA SER A 303 20.12 51.34 -34.43
C SER A 303 19.65 50.04 -35.12
N THR A 304 18.48 49.53 -34.67
CA THR A 304 17.34 48.95 -35.45
C THR A 304 17.40 47.66 -36.27
N THR A 305 16.29 46.90 -36.14
CA THR A 305 15.51 46.14 -37.17
C THR A 305 16.14 44.87 -37.77
N ASP A 306 15.44 43.81 -38.18
CA ASP A 306 14.04 43.35 -38.08
C ASP A 306 14.03 41.89 -38.62
N SER A 307 12.89 41.23 -38.49
CA SER A 307 12.35 40.21 -39.40
C SER A 307 12.77 38.74 -39.30
N ALA A 308 11.75 37.99 -38.90
CA ALA A 308 11.38 36.62 -39.23
C ALA A 308 11.65 36.18 -40.68
N THR A 309 11.92 34.89 -40.86
CA THR A 309 11.53 34.16 -42.09
C THR A 309 11.29 32.68 -41.78
N THR A 310 10.07 32.24 -42.05
CA THR A 310 9.64 30.84 -42.23
C THR A 310 10.31 30.24 -43.47
N PRO A 311 10.43 28.90 -43.56
CA PRO A 311 9.94 28.30 -44.80
C PRO A 311 9.13 27.01 -44.59
N THR A 312 8.23 26.82 -45.53
CA THR A 312 7.22 25.78 -45.64
C THR A 312 7.65 24.73 -46.67
N MET A 313 7.44 23.46 -46.31
CA MET A 313 7.17 22.25 -47.12
C MET A 313 8.05 21.84 -48.30
N THR A 314 8.39 20.54 -48.34
CA THR A 314 7.96 19.67 -49.47
C THR A 314 7.89 18.20 -49.06
N ASP A 315 6.90 17.55 -49.66
CA ASP A 315 6.37 16.20 -49.47
C ASP A 315 7.19 15.14 -50.24
N ALA A 316 7.26 13.90 -49.75
CA ALA A 316 7.50 12.71 -50.59
C ALA A 316 7.08 11.41 -49.89
N SER A 317 6.16 10.72 -50.57
CA SER A 317 5.46 9.47 -50.28
C SER A 317 6.29 8.17 -50.36
N GLY A 318 5.86 7.14 -49.62
CA GLY A 318 5.62 5.80 -50.21
C GLY A 318 6.18 4.56 -49.47
N ALA A 319 5.25 3.64 -49.12
CA ALA A 319 5.35 2.17 -48.94
C ALA A 319 4.83 1.69 -47.56
N THR A 320 3.52 1.42 -47.37
CA THR A 320 2.77 0.14 -47.58
C THR A 320 3.29 -1.10 -46.82
N SER A 321 2.62 -1.50 -45.73
CA SER A 321 2.05 -2.87 -45.58
C SER A 321 1.06 -2.96 -44.39
N THR A 322 -0.21 -3.21 -44.73
CA THR A 322 -1.19 -4.15 -44.13
C THR A 322 -0.82 -4.89 -42.83
N ALA A 323 -1.73 -5.30 -41.93
CA ALA A 323 -3.15 -5.13 -41.64
C ALA A 323 -3.41 -6.10 -40.47
N ASN A 324 -4.21 -5.74 -39.48
CA ASN A 324 -5.19 -6.66 -38.88
C ASN A 324 -6.16 -5.88 -38.00
N THR A 325 -7.30 -5.56 -38.60
CA THR A 325 -8.55 -5.11 -38.00
C THR A 325 -9.31 -6.29 -37.40
N ALA A 326 -9.80 -6.14 -36.17
CA ALA A 326 -10.96 -6.88 -35.67
C ALA A 326 -11.86 -5.95 -34.84
N SER A 327 -12.91 -5.48 -35.52
CA SER A 327 -14.29 -5.19 -35.11
C SER A 327 -14.60 -4.73 -33.68
N SER A 328 -14.80 -3.43 -33.52
CA SER A 328 -15.63 -2.83 -32.47
C SER A 328 -17.11 -2.94 -32.85
N VAL A 329 -17.90 -3.67 -32.06
CA VAL A 329 -19.37 -3.64 -32.12
C VAL A 329 -19.86 -2.84 -30.92
N SER A 330 -20.37 -1.64 -31.19
CA SER A 330 -21.17 -0.87 -30.25
C SER A 330 -22.59 -1.42 -30.18
N PRO A 331 -23.26 -1.37 -29.02
CA PRO A 331 -24.70 -1.21 -28.99
C PRO A 331 -25.10 0.12 -28.36
N PHE A 332 -25.78 0.92 -29.18
CA PHE A 332 -27.00 1.68 -28.86
C PHE A 332 -27.14 2.28 -27.46
N ALA A 333 -26.94 3.60 -27.43
CA ALA A 333 -27.56 4.49 -26.46
C ALA A 333 -29.10 4.47 -26.63
N ILE A 334 -29.81 4.17 -25.55
CA ILE A 334 -31.22 4.56 -25.36
C ILE A 334 -31.25 5.44 -24.12
N GLY A 335 -31.58 6.71 -24.32
CA GLY A 335 -31.81 7.65 -23.25
C GLY A 335 -33.11 7.35 -22.51
N TYR A 336 -33.06 7.45 -21.18
CA TYR A 336 -34.24 7.72 -20.36
C TYR A 336 -33.85 8.72 -19.27
N SER A 337 -34.57 9.83 -19.27
CA SER A 337 -34.52 10.89 -18.27
C SER A 337 -35.35 10.54 -17.04
N SER A 338 -34.88 11.00 -15.87
CA SER A 338 -35.67 11.54 -14.75
C SER A 338 -36.69 10.61 -14.07
N THR A 339 -36.45 10.27 -12.80
CA THR A 339 -37.16 10.84 -11.64
C THR A 339 -36.48 10.39 -10.34
N GLY A 340 -36.39 11.28 -9.36
CA GLY A 340 -35.68 11.05 -8.11
C GLY A 340 -36.41 10.14 -7.13
N PHE A 341 -35.64 9.56 -6.20
CA PHE A 341 -36.15 9.07 -4.93
C PHE A 341 -35.10 9.32 -3.85
N THR A 342 -35.45 10.24 -2.98
CA THR A 342 -34.82 10.56 -1.70
C THR A 342 -35.01 9.38 -0.75
N PHE A 343 -33.95 8.82 -0.19
CA PHE A 343 -34.06 7.97 1.00
C PHE A 343 -33.68 8.80 2.23
N ILE A 344 -34.71 9.11 3.02
CA ILE A 344 -34.60 9.66 4.37
C ILE A 344 -34.27 8.51 5.31
N ALA A 345 -33.12 8.57 5.96
CA ALA A 345 -32.84 7.75 7.14
C ALA A 345 -33.60 8.34 8.33
N LEU A 346 -34.53 7.57 8.91
CA LEU A 346 -35.18 7.92 10.17
C LEU A 346 -34.62 7.03 11.29
N LEU A 347 -33.85 7.66 12.16
CA LEU A 347 -33.56 7.22 13.52
C LEU A 347 -34.85 7.31 14.36
N LEU A 348 -35.20 6.22 15.05
CA LEU A 348 -35.93 6.29 16.32
C LEU A 348 -35.75 4.98 17.09
N GLY A 349 -35.05 5.06 18.22
CA GLY A 349 -35.05 4.03 19.23
C GLY A 349 -36.30 4.08 20.10
N ILE A 350 -36.53 3.02 20.88
CA ILE A 350 -36.70 3.02 22.34
C ILE A 350 -37.30 1.68 22.80
N PHE A 351 -36.62 1.10 23.78
CA PHE A 351 -37.02 0.12 24.81
C PHE A 351 -38.52 -0.10 25.04
N LEU A 352 -38.91 -1.37 25.26
CA LEU A 352 -39.65 -1.76 26.48
C LEU A 352 -39.70 -3.29 26.70
N LEU A 353 -39.44 -3.67 27.96
CA LEU A 353 -39.60 -4.98 28.59
C LEU A 353 -41.00 -5.57 28.40
N THR A 354 -41.10 -6.91 28.33
CA THR A 354 -42.10 -7.74 29.02
C THR A 354 -41.57 -9.20 29.13
N THR A 355 -41.28 -9.72 30.32
CA THR A 355 -42.10 -10.49 31.29
C THR A 355 -41.96 -12.02 31.18
N SER A 356 -41.29 -12.56 32.22
CA SER A 356 -41.31 -13.83 32.96
C SER A 356 -42.23 -15.03 32.63
N TYR A 357 -41.75 -16.20 33.13
CA TYR A 357 -42.35 -17.53 33.41
C TYR A 357 -42.38 -18.52 32.22
N THR A 358 -41.90 -19.78 32.33
CA THR A 358 -42.23 -20.87 33.29
C THR A 358 -41.15 -21.98 33.13
N LEU A 359 -40.42 -22.44 34.16
CA LEU A 359 -40.66 -23.65 34.97
C LEU A 359 -41.10 -24.92 34.21
N MET A 360 -40.22 -25.93 34.08
CA MET A 360 -40.30 -27.27 34.70
C MET A 360 -39.32 -28.28 34.06
N ASP A 361 -38.58 -28.96 34.94
CA ASP A 361 -38.23 -30.39 34.97
C ASP A 361 -38.04 -31.18 33.65
N ASN A 362 -36.89 -31.84 33.45
CA ASN A 362 -36.59 -33.15 34.06
C ASN A 362 -35.34 -33.80 33.44
N ALA A 363 -34.58 -34.49 34.31
CA ALA A 363 -33.87 -35.75 34.11
C ALA A 363 -32.95 -35.96 32.89
N SER A 364 -31.64 -36.07 33.15
CA SER A 364 -30.82 -37.30 32.96
C SER A 364 -29.45 -37.11 33.61
#